data_AF-A0A956I1D0-F1
#
_entry.id   AF-A0A956I1D0-F1
#
_cell.length_a   1.000
_cell.length_b   1.000
_cell.length_c   1.000
_cell.angle_alpha   90.00
_cell.angle_beta   90.00
_cell.angle_gamma   90.00
#
_symmetry.space_group_name_H-M   'P 1'
#
loop_
_entity.id
_entity.type
_entity.pdbx_description
1 polymer ?
#
loop_
_entity_poly.entity_id
_entity_poly.type
_entity_poly.pdbx_seq_one_letter_code
_entity_poly.pdbx_strand_id
1 'polypeptide(L)' 'MAAGDFLLGKDLGAYRIDATIGSGATGVVYRATPHDGGKPVALKVLHDNLGSITGLERRFKREARVLQ' A
#
# COMPACT_ATOMS: atom_id res chain seq x y z
N MET A 1 -18.23 1.34 -8.36
CA MET A 1 -17.11 2.22 -7.95
C MET A 1 -16.01 1.32 -7.40
N ALA A 2 -14.89 1.19 -8.10
CA ALA A 2 -13.81 0.29 -7.69
C ALA A 2 -13.19 0.82 -6.39
N ALA A 3 -12.97 -0.07 -5.41
CA ALA A 3 -12.46 0.26 -4.08
C ALA A 3 -11.00 0.79 -4.06
N GLY A 4 -10.42 1.08 -5.23
CA GLY A 4 -9.01 1.41 -5.42
C GLY A 4 -8.67 2.90 -5.53
N ASP A 5 -9.63 3.82 -5.47
CA ASP A 5 -9.37 5.26 -5.71
C ASP A 5 -9.35 6.14 -4.44
N PHE A 6 -9.72 5.59 -3.28
CA PHE A 6 -9.91 6.41 -2.06
C PHE A 6 -8.66 7.11 -1.54
N LEU A 7 -7.47 6.62 -1.94
CA LEU A 7 -6.19 7.13 -1.49
C LEU A 7 -5.44 7.90 -2.57
N LEU A 8 -5.94 7.95 -3.82
CA LEU A 8 -5.28 8.71 -4.88
C LEU A 8 -5.17 10.18 -4.51
N GLY A 9 -3.97 10.75 -4.67
CA GLY A 9 -3.71 12.13 -4.31
C GLY A 9 -3.86 12.41 -2.81
N LYS A 10 -3.71 11.39 -1.95
CA LYS A 10 -3.54 11.56 -0.50
C LYS A 10 -2.11 11.20 -0.10
N ASP A 11 -1.72 11.70 1.06
CA ASP A 11 -0.44 11.37 1.65
C ASP A 11 -0.64 10.25 2.68
N LEU A 12 0.17 9.21 2.57
CA LEU A 12 0.23 8.09 3.49
C LEU A 12 1.60 8.08 4.17
N GLY A 13 1.68 8.72 5.33
CA GLY A 13 2.95 8.96 6.01
C GLY A 13 3.86 9.88 5.18
N ALA A 14 5.04 9.39 4.83
CA ALA A 14 6.05 10.15 4.06
C ALA A 14 5.87 10.05 2.53
N TYR A 15 4.78 9.43 2.06
CA TYR A 15 4.59 9.12 0.65
C TYR A 15 3.29 9.72 0.10
N ARG A 16 3.39 10.38 -1.06
CA ARG A 16 2.26 10.79 -1.88
C ARG A 16 1.76 9.62 -2.72
N ILE A 17 0.47 9.30 -2.66
CA ILE A 17 -0.13 8.27 -3.51
C ILE A 17 -0.44 8.87 -4.89
N ASP A 18 0.20 8.34 -5.94
CA ASP A 18 0.13 8.89 -7.29
C ASP A 18 -0.88 8.16 -8.17
N ALA A 19 -0.91 6.83 -8.10
CA ALA A 19 -1.74 6.01 -8.96
C ALA A 19 -1.96 4.62 -8.36
N THR A 20 -3.08 3.98 -8.69
CA THR A 20 -3.32 2.57 -8.40
C THR A 20 -2.69 1.74 -9.50
N ILE A 21 -1.78 0.85 -9.12
CA ILE A 21 -1.04 -0.02 -10.06
C ILE A 21 -1.50 -1.47 -10.00
N GLY A 22 -2.34 -1.84 -9.02
CA GLY A 22 -3.01 -3.14 -8.99
C GLY A 22 -4.02 -3.24 -7.86
N SER A 23 -5.01 -4.11 -8.01
CA SER A 23 -5.99 -4.43 -6.97
C SER A 23 -6.29 -5.92 -6.97
N GLY A 24 -6.40 -6.52 -5.78
CA GLY A 24 -6.72 -7.93 -5.63
C GLY A 24 -7.48 -8.22 -4.34
N ALA A 25 -7.70 -9.50 -4.07
CA ALA A 25 -8.50 -9.96 -2.93
C ALA A 25 -7.98 -9.46 -1.58
N THR A 26 -6.66 -9.29 -1.44
CA THR A 26 -6.01 -8.89 -0.17
C THR A 26 -5.88 -7.39 0.02
N GLY A 27 -6.00 -6.60 -1.05
CA GLY A 27 -5.74 -5.17 -1.00
C GLY A 27 -5.43 -4.53 -2.36
N VAL A 28 -4.97 -3.28 -2.30
CA VAL A 28 -4.66 -2.42 -3.44
C VAL A 28 -3.19 -2.03 -3.38
N VAL A 29 -2.50 -2.09 -4.52
CA VAL A 29 -1.12 -1.64 -4.69
C VAL A 29 -1.14 -0.29 -5.38
N TYR A 30 -0.48 0.68 -4.77
CA TYR A 30 -0.32 2.03 -5.27
C TYR A 30 1.12 2.30 -5.67
N ARG A 31 1.33 3.09 -6.71
CA ARG A 31 2.57 3.83 -6.90
C ARG A 31 2.53 5.04 -5.99
N ALA A 32 3.62 5.26 -5.25
CA ALA A 32 3.75 6.39 -4.37
C ALA A 32 5.13 7.04 -4.49
N THR A 33 5.18 8.37 -4.37
CA THR A 33 6.41 9.14 -4.41
C THR A 33 6.72 9.65 -3.01
N PRO A 34 7.93 9.40 -2.46
CA PRO A 34 8.30 9.94 -1.16
C PRO A 34 8.50 11.46 -1.22
N HIS A 35 8.14 12.16 -0.16
CA HIS A 35 8.26 13.63 -0.08
C HIS A 35 9.71 14.13 -0.02
N ASP A 36 10.65 13.26 0.33
CA ASP A 36 12.09 13.56 0.37
C ASP A 36 12.76 13.56 -1.02
N GLY A 37 11.99 13.34 -2.09
CA GLY A 37 12.50 13.28 -3.45
C GLY A 37 13.15 11.95 -3.83
N GLY A 38 12.99 10.92 -3.00
CA GLY A 38 13.38 9.55 -3.34
C GLY A 38 12.63 8.96 -4.54
N LYS A 39 13.07 7.78 -4.97
CA LYS A 39 12.46 7.08 -6.11
C LYS A 39 11.02 6.65 -5.78
N PRO A 40 10.11 6.64 -6.77
CA PRO A 40 8.77 6.09 -6.58
C PRO A 40 8.81 4.62 -6.13
N VAL A 41 7.91 4.26 -5.22
CA VAL A 41 7.79 2.93 -4.62
C VAL A 41 6.39 2.35 -4.85
N ALA A 42 6.25 1.04 -4.63
CA ALA A 42 4.96 0.35 -4.62
C ALA A 42 4.48 0.14 -3.17
N LEU A 43 3.33 0.71 -2.80
CA LEU A 43 2.69 0.56 -1.49
C LEU A 43 1.46 -0.33 -1.58
N LYS A 44 1.49 -1.48 -0.90
CA LYS A 44 0.35 -2.40 -0.80
C LYS A 44 -0.47 -2.07 0.45
N VAL A 45 -1.67 -1.57 0.25
CA VAL A 45 -2.66 -1.27 1.30
C VAL A 45 -3.66 -2.42 1.37
N LEU A 46 -3.89 -2.97 2.55
CA LEU A 46 -4.72 -4.15 2.76
C LEU A 46 -6.17 -3.74 3.07
N HIS A 47 -7.15 -4.54 2.63
CA HIS A 47 -8.56 -4.27 2.96
C HIS A 47 -8.83 -4.50 4.45
N ASP A 48 -9.55 -3.58 5.08
CA ASP A 48 -9.90 -3.61 6.53
C ASP A 48 -10.77 -4.82 6.92
N ASN A 49 -11.35 -5.51 5.94
CA ASN A 49 -12.20 -6.68 6.16
C ASN A 49 -11.41 -7.97 6.50
N LEU A 50 -10.08 -7.91 6.60
CA LEU A 50 -9.26 -8.96 7.19
C LEU A 50 -9.18 -8.73 8.69
N GLY A 51 -10.32 -8.95 9.36
CA GLY A 51 -10.48 -8.80 10.80
C GLY A 51 -9.32 -9.43 11.58
N SER A 52 -8.83 -8.67 12.55
CA SER A 52 -7.69 -8.96 13.45
C SER A 52 -6.33 -8.50 12.91
N ILE A 53 -6.05 -7.24 13.22
CA ILE A 53 -4.77 -6.52 13.19
C ILE A 53 -3.55 -7.36 13.68
N THR A 54 -3.74 -8.46 14.41
CA THR A 54 -2.67 -9.33 14.92
C THR A 54 -2.19 -10.44 13.96
N GLY A 55 -2.96 -10.84 12.94
CA GLY A 55 -2.57 -11.91 12.01
C GLY A 55 -1.81 -11.42 10.77
N LEU A 56 -2.13 -10.19 10.34
CA LEU A 56 -1.73 -9.63 9.04
C LEU A 56 -0.32 -9.03 9.08
N GLU A 57 0.10 -8.42 10.20
CA GLU A 57 1.46 -7.92 10.42
C GLU A 57 2.54 -9.00 10.22
N ARG A 58 2.26 -10.25 10.66
CA ARG A 58 3.21 -11.37 10.50
C ARG A 58 3.42 -11.77 9.05
N ARG A 59 2.40 -11.66 8.20
CA ARG A 59 2.53 -11.90 6.75
C ARG A 59 3.21 -10.72 6.06
N PHE A 60 2.91 -9.49 6.50
CA PHE A 60 3.50 -8.27 5.96
C PHE A 60 5.02 -8.20 6.19
N LYS A 61 5.50 -8.55 7.40
CA LYS A 61 6.94 -8.62 7.69
C LYS A 61 7.67 -9.72 6.89
N ARG A 62 6.97 -10.76 6.43
CA ARG A 62 7.55 -11.79 5.56
C ARG A 62 7.73 -11.29 4.13
N GLU A 63 6.79 -10.52 3.59
CA GLU A 63 6.87 -9.99 2.23
C GLU A 63 7.83 -8.78 2.12
N ALA A 64 7.91 -7.92 3.14
CA ALA A 64 8.82 -6.77 3.15
C ALA A 64 10.31 -7.14 3.14
N ARG A 65 10.66 -8.38 3.54
CA ARG A 65 12.06 -8.86 3.57
C ARG A 65 12.58 -9.29 2.19
N VAL A 66 11.75 -9.30 1.15
CA VAL A 66 12.14 -9.75 -0.20
C VAL A 66 12.85 -8.65 -1.02
N LEU A 67 12.95 -7.42 -0.51
CA LEU A 67 13.62 -6.30 -1.20
C LEU A 67 14.89 -5.79 -0.48
N GLN A 68 15.73 -6.70 0.02
CA GLN A 68 17.15 -6.38 0.28
C GLN A 68 18.00 -6.77 -0.92
#